data_AF-A0A2J8P6Z7-F1
#
_entry.id   AF-A0A2J8P6Z7-F1
#
_cell.length_a   1.000
_cell.length_b   1.000
_cell.length_c   1.000
_cell.angle_alpha   90.00
_cell.angle_beta   90.00
_cell.angle_gamma   90.00
#
_symmetry.space_group_name_H-M   'P 1'
#
loop_
_entity.id
_entity.type
_entity.pdbx_description
1 polymer ?
#
loop_
_entity_poly.entity_id
_entity_poly.type
_entity_poly.pdbx_seq_one_letter_code
_entity_poly.pdbx_strand_id
1 'polypeptide(L)'
;MDVERLQEALKDFEKRGKKEVCPVLDQFLCHVAKTGETMIQWSQFKGYFIFKLEKVMDDFRTSAPEPRGPPNPNVEYIPFDEMKERILKIVTGFNGIPFTIQRLCELLTDPRRNYTGTDKFLRGVEKNVMVVSCVYPSSESNINGPGTPRPLNRPKVSLSAPMTTNGLPESTESKEANLQQNEEKNHSDSSTSESEVSSVSPLKNKHPDEDAVEAEGHEVKRLRFD
;
A
#
# COMPACT_ATOMS: atom_id res chain seq x y z
N MET A 1 14.45 17.55 4.16
CA MET A 1 13.39 17.86 5.13
C MET A 1 14.06 18.28 6.42
N ASP A 2 13.49 19.22 7.17
CA ASP A 2 14.06 19.71 8.43
C ASP A 2 13.43 18.98 9.62
N VAL A 3 14.27 18.34 10.44
CA VAL A 3 13.84 17.53 11.59
C VAL A 3 13.42 18.40 12.78
N GLU A 4 14.05 19.56 12.98
CA GLU A 4 13.74 20.46 14.09
C GLU A 4 12.34 21.06 13.88
N ARG A 5 12.10 21.58 12.67
CA ARG A 5 10.79 22.07 12.23
C ARG A 5 9.70 21.00 12.29
N LEU A 6 10.03 19.74 11.99
CA LEU A 6 9.11 18.61 12.08
C LEU A 6 8.73 18.28 13.54
N GLN A 7 9.71 18.31 14.46
CA GLN A 7 9.46 18.13 15.89
C GLN A 7 8.67 19.29 16.52
N GLU A 8 8.94 20.53 16.10
CA GLU A 8 8.15 21.69 16.52
C GLU A 8 6.69 21.56 16.06
N ALA A 9 6.46 21.24 14.79
CA ALA A 9 5.11 21.05 14.24
C ALA A 9 4.33 19.93 14.95
N LEU A 10 4.99 18.84 15.38
CA LEU A 10 4.37 17.78 16.19
C LEU A 10 3.98 18.27 17.59
N LYS A 11 4.89 18.95 18.30
CA LYS A 11 4.60 19.54 19.62
C LYS A 11 3.43 20.52 19.55
N ASP A 12 3.37 21.33 18.50
CA ASP A 12 2.30 22.29 18.30
C ASP A 12 0.96 21.63 17.94
N PHE A 13 0.97 20.55 17.15
CA PHE A 13 -0.23 19.75 16.87
C PHE A 13 -0.83 19.13 18.15
N GLU A 14 0.01 18.65 19.06
CA GLU A 14 -0.43 18.14 20.36
C GLU A 14 -1.02 19.26 21.25
N LYS A 15 -0.32 20.39 21.40
CA LYS A 15 -0.82 21.55 22.16
C LYS A 15 -2.15 22.10 21.64
N ARG A 16 -2.34 22.11 20.31
CA ARG A 16 -3.56 22.62 19.65
C ARG A 16 -4.74 21.64 19.73
N GLY A 17 -4.57 20.48 20.38
CA GLY A 17 -5.64 19.52 20.63
C GLY A 17 -6.04 18.71 19.40
N LYS A 18 -5.10 18.47 18.46
CA LYS A 18 -5.26 17.53 17.33
C LYS A 18 -6.46 17.80 16.41
N LYS A 19 -6.78 19.07 16.15
CA LYS A 19 -8.01 19.47 15.42
C LYS A 19 -7.84 19.61 13.91
N GLU A 20 -6.66 20.01 13.44
CA GLU A 20 -6.43 20.40 12.05
C GLU A 20 -5.18 19.76 11.43
N VAL A 21 -5.20 19.64 10.10
CA VAL A 21 -4.06 19.14 9.31
C VAL A 21 -2.94 20.18 9.35
N CYS A 22 -1.76 19.80 9.81
CA CYS A 22 -0.60 20.69 9.82
C CYS A 22 0.14 20.59 8.48
N PRO A 23 0.31 21.67 7.69
CA PRO A 23 0.95 21.60 6.37
C PRO A 23 2.38 21.01 6.40
N VAL A 24 3.15 21.24 7.47
CA VAL A 24 4.50 20.68 7.64
C VAL A 24 4.44 19.15 7.80
N LEU A 25 3.49 18.67 8.58
CA LEU A 25 3.29 17.24 8.84
C LEU A 25 2.68 16.53 7.61
N ASP A 26 1.90 17.25 6.80
CA ASP A 26 1.40 16.77 5.51
C ASP A 26 2.51 16.68 4.45
N GLN A 27 3.41 17.67 4.40
CA GLN A 27 4.63 17.59 3.60
C GLN A 27 5.52 16.41 4.05
N PHE A 28 5.56 16.09 5.34
CA PHE A 28 6.27 14.90 5.83
C PHE A 28 5.64 13.60 5.35
N LEU A 29 4.31 13.45 5.44
CA LEU A 29 3.61 12.31 4.83
C LEU A 29 3.90 12.20 3.32
N CYS A 30 3.86 13.31 2.59
CA CYS A 30 4.19 13.35 1.16
C CYS A 30 5.66 12.99 0.84
N HIS A 31 6.59 13.25 1.77
CA HIS A 31 7.97 12.78 1.66
C HIS A 31 8.05 11.27 1.89
N VAL A 32 7.51 10.77 3.01
CA VAL A 32 7.51 9.34 3.35
C VAL A 32 6.80 8.50 2.27
N ALA A 33 5.74 9.01 1.65
CA ALA A 33 5.06 8.37 0.52
C ALA A 33 5.98 8.14 -0.70
N LYS A 34 6.96 9.03 -0.91
CA LYS A 34 7.89 9.00 -2.05
C LYS A 34 9.17 8.21 -1.76
N THR A 35 9.71 8.32 -0.54
CA THR A 35 11.03 7.75 -0.18
C THR A 35 10.93 6.51 0.71
N GLY A 36 9.84 6.34 1.46
CA GLY A 36 9.74 5.39 2.56
C GLY A 36 10.54 5.78 3.82
N GLU A 37 11.28 6.90 3.79
CA GLU A 37 12.21 7.28 4.85
C GLU A 37 11.52 8.08 5.97
N THR A 38 11.54 7.55 7.19
CA THR A 38 11.03 8.23 8.38
C THR A 38 12.16 8.85 9.20
N MET A 39 12.25 10.18 9.20
CA MET A 39 13.27 10.95 9.94
C MET A 39 12.99 11.12 11.44
N ILE A 40 11.89 10.54 11.96
CA ILE A 40 11.42 10.69 13.35
C ILE A 40 10.91 9.37 13.90
N GLN A 41 10.91 9.24 15.23
CA GLN A 41 10.43 8.04 15.92
C GLN A 41 8.90 7.90 15.82
N TRP A 42 8.43 6.65 15.74
CA TRP A 42 7.01 6.34 15.66
C TRP A 42 6.22 6.91 16.84
N SER A 43 6.74 6.85 18.06
CA SER A 43 6.10 7.42 19.26
C SER A 43 5.71 8.90 19.11
N GLN A 44 6.54 9.69 18.44
CA GLN A 44 6.32 11.12 18.19
C GLN A 44 5.32 11.33 17.04
N PHE A 45 5.36 10.47 16.02
CA PHE A 45 4.58 10.62 14.79
C PHE A 45 3.17 10.01 14.86
N LYS A 46 3.02 8.89 15.57
CA LYS A 46 1.82 8.03 15.63
C LYS A 46 0.55 8.82 15.91
N GLY A 47 0.61 9.79 16.82
CA GLY A 47 -0.54 10.64 17.16
C GLY A 47 -1.06 11.46 15.99
N TYR A 48 -0.18 12.00 15.13
CA TYR A 48 -0.59 12.70 13.91
C TYR A 48 -0.99 11.74 12.79
N PHE A 49 -0.27 10.63 12.64
CA PHE A 49 -0.58 9.61 11.63
C PHE A 49 -1.99 9.04 11.81
N ILE A 50 -2.39 8.69 13.04
CA ILE A 50 -3.75 8.20 13.35
C ILE A 50 -4.80 9.26 13.03
N PHE A 51 -4.58 10.52 13.45
CA PHE A 51 -5.48 11.64 13.14
C PHE A 51 -5.67 11.84 11.63
N LYS A 52 -4.58 11.88 10.86
CA LYS A 52 -4.67 12.05 9.40
C LYS A 52 -5.34 10.84 8.75
N LEU A 53 -5.03 9.62 9.19
CA LEU A 53 -5.65 8.39 8.68
C LEU A 53 -7.16 8.40 8.91
N GLU A 54 -7.62 8.71 10.12
CA GLU A 54 -9.04 8.89 10.45
C GLU A 54 -9.69 9.93 9.52
N LYS A 55 -9.12 11.14 9.49
CA LYS A 55 -9.65 12.24 8.67
C LYS A 55 -9.73 11.88 7.19
N VAL A 56 -8.72 11.21 6.63
CA VAL A 56 -8.72 10.79 5.23
C VAL A 56 -9.81 9.75 4.95
N MET A 57 -10.11 8.84 5.87
CA MET A 57 -11.22 7.89 5.70
C MET A 57 -12.59 8.61 5.69
N ASP A 58 -12.79 9.58 6.58
CA ASP A 58 -14.04 10.35 6.65
C ASP A 58 -14.21 11.30 5.45
N ASP A 59 -13.16 12.02 5.09
CA ASP A 59 -13.12 12.91 3.91
C ASP A 59 -13.36 12.07 2.63
N PHE A 60 -12.79 10.87 2.53
CA PHE A 60 -13.01 9.97 1.40
C PHE A 60 -14.45 9.44 1.33
N ARG A 61 -15.04 9.01 2.46
CA ARG A 61 -16.46 8.60 2.52
C ARG A 61 -17.38 9.72 2.07
N THR A 62 -17.15 10.93 2.59
CA THR A 62 -17.99 12.12 2.34
C THR A 62 -17.93 12.57 0.88
N SER A 63 -16.80 12.32 0.20
CA SER A 63 -16.58 12.74 -1.19
C SER A 63 -16.63 11.59 -2.21
N ALA A 64 -16.89 10.36 -1.80
CA ALA A 64 -17.05 9.23 -2.71
C ALA A 64 -18.42 9.26 -3.40
N PRO A 65 -18.51 8.91 -4.70
CA PRO A 65 -19.80 8.69 -5.36
C PRO A 65 -20.58 7.56 -4.66
N GLU A 66 -21.90 7.66 -4.62
CA GLU A 66 -22.73 6.58 -4.07
C GLU A 66 -22.50 5.24 -4.80
N PRO A 67 -22.56 4.09 -4.10
CA PRO A 67 -22.43 2.77 -4.72
C PRO A 67 -23.51 2.55 -5.79
N ARG A 68 -23.09 2.53 -7.06
CA ARG A 68 -24.00 2.23 -8.18
C ARG A 68 -24.16 0.72 -8.36
N GLY A 69 -25.24 0.19 -7.80
CA GLY A 69 -25.67 -1.21 -7.94
C GLY A 69 -25.80 -1.95 -6.60
N PRO A 70 -26.42 -3.14 -6.60
CA PRO A 70 -26.55 -3.95 -5.40
C PRO A 70 -25.18 -4.44 -4.89
N PRO A 71 -25.01 -4.65 -3.57
CA PRO A 71 -23.80 -5.27 -3.02
C PRO A 71 -23.51 -6.64 -3.66
N ASN A 72 -22.23 -6.94 -3.88
CA ASN A 72 -21.81 -8.23 -4.42
C ASN A 72 -21.95 -9.31 -3.31
N PRO A 73 -22.75 -10.38 -3.50
CA PRO A 73 -22.99 -11.39 -2.46
C PRO A 73 -21.74 -12.19 -2.06
N ASN A 74 -20.69 -12.21 -2.90
CA ASN A 74 -19.41 -12.85 -2.58
C ASN A 74 -18.47 -11.95 -1.77
N VAL A 75 -18.86 -10.70 -1.47
CA VAL A 75 -18.08 -9.75 -0.70
C VAL A 75 -18.80 -9.48 0.61
N GLU A 76 -18.18 -9.85 1.71
CA GLU A 76 -18.66 -9.51 3.06
C GLU A 76 -18.81 -7.99 3.19
N TYR A 77 -20.06 -7.55 3.37
CA TYR A 77 -20.40 -6.17 3.70
C TYR A 77 -20.07 -5.91 5.17
N ILE A 78 -19.13 -4.99 5.39
CA ILE A 78 -18.79 -4.46 6.71
C ILE A 78 -19.12 -2.97 6.69
N PRO A 79 -19.93 -2.46 7.63
CA PRO A 79 -20.22 -1.03 7.74
C PRO A 79 -18.95 -0.18 7.82
N PHE A 80 -18.99 1.01 7.22
CA PHE A 80 -17.86 1.96 7.21
C PHE A 80 -17.25 2.14 8.61
N ASP A 81 -18.10 2.41 9.60
CA ASP A 81 -17.68 2.78 10.95
C ASP A 81 -16.97 1.61 11.67
N GLU A 82 -17.40 0.37 11.42
CA GLU A 82 -16.76 -0.84 11.96
C GLU A 82 -15.38 -1.10 11.31
N MET A 83 -15.27 -0.95 9.99
CA MET A 83 -13.98 -1.12 9.30
C MET A 83 -13.00 0.00 9.66
N LYS A 84 -13.49 1.24 9.79
CA LYS A 84 -12.72 2.38 10.31
C LYS A 84 -12.19 2.10 11.71
N GLU A 85 -13.04 1.67 12.65
CA GLU A 85 -12.61 1.34 14.02
C GLU A 85 -11.53 0.25 14.02
N ARG A 86 -11.72 -0.83 13.24
CA ARG A 86 -10.75 -1.93 13.13
C ARG A 86 -9.39 -1.44 12.65
N ILE A 87 -9.35 -0.62 11.59
CA ILE A 87 -8.13 -0.02 11.06
C ILE A 87 -7.42 0.84 12.13
N LEU A 88 -8.15 1.73 12.79
CA LEU A 88 -7.59 2.62 13.80
C LEU A 88 -7.07 1.85 15.02
N LYS A 89 -7.75 0.79 15.43
CA LYS A 89 -7.33 -0.12 16.51
C LYS A 89 -6.01 -0.82 16.20
N ILE A 90 -5.84 -1.32 14.97
CA ILE A 90 -4.61 -1.98 14.52
C ILE A 90 -3.43 -1.00 14.55
N VAL A 91 -3.58 0.19 13.95
CA VAL A 91 -2.52 1.22 13.93
C VAL A 91 -2.20 1.74 15.35
N THR A 92 -3.20 1.83 16.21
CA THR A 92 -3.02 2.16 17.64
C THR A 92 -2.22 1.08 18.37
N GLY A 93 -2.25 -0.18 17.93
CA GLY A 93 -1.42 -1.27 18.44
C GLY A 93 0.05 -1.26 18.00
N PHE A 94 0.43 -0.47 16.98
CA PHE A 94 1.80 -0.50 16.45
C PHE A 94 2.83 0.05 17.45
N ASN A 95 3.87 -0.74 17.73
CA ASN A 95 4.99 -0.35 18.61
C ASN A 95 6.14 0.35 17.87
N GLY A 96 6.15 0.32 16.53
CA GLY A 96 7.16 0.98 15.70
C GLY A 96 6.58 1.37 14.33
N ILE A 97 7.43 1.95 13.48
CA ILE A 97 7.08 2.27 12.09
C ILE A 97 6.77 0.93 11.37
N PRO A 98 5.59 0.75 10.77
CA PRO A 98 5.30 -0.44 9.98
C PRO A 98 6.13 -0.43 8.70
N PHE A 99 6.58 -1.59 8.21
CA PHE A 99 7.34 -1.64 6.95
C PHE A 99 6.51 -1.20 5.72
N THR A 100 5.18 -1.21 5.85
CA THR A 100 4.23 -0.66 4.87
C THR A 100 4.06 0.86 4.95
N ILE A 101 4.84 1.58 5.78
CA ILE A 101 4.64 3.02 6.02
C ILE A 101 4.65 3.86 4.74
N GLN A 102 5.50 3.54 3.76
CA GLN A 102 5.50 4.22 2.46
C GLN A 102 4.14 4.11 1.79
N ARG A 103 3.64 2.88 1.64
CA ARG A 103 2.34 2.61 0.99
C ARG A 103 1.18 3.21 1.78
N LEU A 104 1.23 3.18 3.11
CA LEU A 104 0.24 3.87 3.94
C LEU A 104 0.27 5.38 3.69
N CYS A 105 1.45 6.01 3.69
CA CYS A 105 1.58 7.45 3.43
C CYS A 105 1.10 7.84 2.01
N GLU A 106 1.28 6.98 1.00
CA GLU A 106 0.63 7.17 -0.31
C GLU A 106 -0.90 7.22 -0.20
N LEU A 107 -1.51 6.30 0.55
CA LEU A 107 -2.97 6.26 0.77
C LEU A 107 -3.47 7.47 1.58
N LEU A 108 -2.68 7.97 2.53
CA LEU A 108 -3.02 9.16 3.32
C LEU A 108 -2.89 10.48 2.55
N THR A 109 -2.04 10.53 1.53
CA THR A 109 -1.72 11.78 0.78
C THR A 109 -2.45 11.88 -0.55
N ASP A 110 -2.74 10.75 -1.19
CA ASP A 110 -3.39 10.69 -2.50
C ASP A 110 -4.24 9.40 -2.63
N PRO A 111 -5.31 9.27 -1.82
CA PRO A 111 -6.15 8.07 -1.80
C PRO A 111 -6.85 7.83 -3.15
N ARG A 112 -7.10 8.89 -3.91
CA ARG A 112 -7.85 8.87 -5.17
C ARG A 112 -7.04 8.35 -6.37
N ARG A 113 -5.72 8.32 -6.29
CA ARG A 113 -4.84 7.74 -7.33
C ARG A 113 -5.09 6.25 -7.60
N ASN A 114 -5.55 5.51 -6.59
CA ASN A 114 -5.79 4.07 -6.72
C ASN A 114 -7.24 3.63 -6.41
N TYR A 115 -8.06 4.48 -5.78
CA TYR A 115 -9.39 4.11 -5.34
C TYR A 115 -10.44 5.17 -5.66
N THR A 116 -11.60 4.71 -6.12
CA THR A 116 -12.76 5.55 -6.47
C THR A 116 -13.98 5.29 -5.59
N GLY A 117 -14.03 4.18 -4.85
CA GLY A 117 -15.13 3.79 -3.98
C GLY A 117 -14.65 3.40 -2.59
N THR A 118 -15.42 3.79 -1.57
CA THR A 118 -15.05 3.75 -0.15
C THR A 118 -14.66 2.36 0.33
N ASP A 119 -15.44 1.32 0.00
CA ASP A 119 -15.18 -0.04 0.46
C ASP A 119 -13.82 -0.57 -0.04
N LYS A 120 -13.49 -0.28 -1.31
CA LYS A 120 -12.21 -0.69 -1.90
C LYS A 120 -11.04 0.07 -1.26
N PHE A 121 -11.23 1.35 -0.96
CA PHE A 121 -10.23 2.16 -0.25
C PHE A 121 -9.97 1.60 1.16
N LEU A 122 -11.03 1.40 1.95
CA LEU A 122 -10.90 0.89 3.32
C LEU A 122 -10.31 -0.53 3.35
N ARG A 123 -10.76 -1.45 2.49
CA ARG A 123 -10.15 -2.79 2.35
C ARG A 123 -8.69 -2.72 1.91
N GLY A 124 -8.31 -1.70 1.13
CA GLY A 124 -6.93 -1.41 0.76
C GLY A 124 -6.08 -0.98 1.96
N VAL A 125 -6.61 -0.07 2.78
CA VAL A 125 -5.97 0.37 4.04
C VAL A 125 -5.86 -0.79 5.04
N GLU A 126 -6.96 -1.52 5.28
CA GLU A 126 -7.05 -2.69 6.17
C GLU A 126 -5.93 -3.69 5.87
N LYS A 127 -5.75 -4.08 4.61
CA LYS A 127 -4.66 -4.98 4.20
C LYS A 127 -3.28 -4.41 4.49
N ASN A 128 -3.04 -3.12 4.25
CA ASN A 128 -1.74 -2.49 4.49
C ASN A 128 -1.40 -2.32 5.97
N VAL A 129 -2.41 -2.20 6.85
CA VAL A 129 -2.18 -2.18 8.31
C VAL A 129 -2.11 -3.58 8.92
N MET A 130 -2.77 -4.59 8.34
CA MET A 130 -2.66 -5.98 8.81
C MET A 130 -1.33 -6.65 8.45
N VAL A 131 -0.75 -6.29 7.30
CA VAL A 131 0.50 -6.87 6.79
C VAL A 131 1.67 -6.55 7.74
N VAL A 132 2.09 -7.59 8.48
CA VAL A 132 3.05 -7.56 9.62
C VAL A 132 2.71 -6.47 10.66
N SER A 133 1.42 -6.39 11.02
CA SER A 133 1.01 -5.85 12.32
C SER A 133 1.63 -6.69 13.44
N CYS A 134 2.48 -6.07 14.28
CA CYS A 134 3.33 -6.71 15.28
C CYS A 134 2.70 -7.93 16.01
N VAL A 135 3.49 -9.00 16.16
CA VAL A 135 3.18 -10.10 17.09
C VAL A 135 3.01 -9.51 18.50
N TYR A 136 1.95 -9.87 19.21
CA TYR A 136 1.85 -9.60 20.64
C TYR A 136 3.07 -10.19 21.35
N PRO A 137 3.78 -9.45 22.21
CA PRO A 137 4.62 -10.10 23.22
C PRO A 137 3.66 -10.90 24.11
N SER A 138 3.66 -12.23 23.95
CA SER A 138 3.07 -13.13 24.93
C SER A 138 3.69 -12.81 26.28
N SER A 139 2.86 -12.65 27.31
CA SER A 139 3.27 -12.21 28.63
C SER A 139 4.04 -13.31 29.39
N GLU A 140 5.28 -13.56 28.98
CA GLU A 140 6.29 -14.20 29.81
C GLU A 140 7.37 -13.17 30.12
N SER A 141 7.22 -12.56 31.29
CA SER A 141 8.23 -11.71 31.89
C SER A 141 9.47 -12.54 32.25
N ASN A 142 10.61 -12.25 31.63
CA ASN A 142 11.89 -12.43 32.31
C ASN A 142 12.86 -11.28 32.01
N ILE A 143 12.84 -10.35 32.95
CA ILE A 143 13.94 -9.49 33.40
C ILE A 143 15.36 -10.08 33.23
N ASN A 144 16.31 -9.17 32.99
CA ASN A 144 17.77 -9.28 33.17
C ASN A 144 18.65 -9.89 32.04
N GLY A 145 19.53 -9.04 31.51
CA GLY A 145 20.93 -9.43 31.26
C GLY A 145 21.39 -9.53 29.80
N PRO A 146 22.61 -9.06 29.45
CA PRO A 146 23.15 -9.15 28.11
C PRO A 146 23.92 -10.45 27.85
N GLY A 147 23.71 -11.03 26.66
CA GLY A 147 24.65 -11.94 26.00
C GLY A 147 24.65 -13.41 26.43
N THR A 148 24.18 -14.29 25.54
CA THR A 148 24.69 -15.67 25.30
C THR A 148 24.00 -16.27 24.05
N PRO A 149 24.53 -17.33 23.41
CA PRO A 149 24.28 -17.61 21.99
C PRO A 149 23.04 -18.47 21.68
N ARG A 150 22.69 -18.48 20.39
CA ARG A 150 21.63 -19.30 19.76
C ARG A 150 21.61 -20.77 20.27
N PRO A 151 20.44 -21.31 20.65
CA PRO A 151 20.29 -22.75 20.86
C PRO A 151 20.44 -23.52 19.53
N LEU A 152 21.48 -24.34 19.44
CA LEU A 152 21.67 -25.28 18.34
C LEU A 152 20.89 -26.57 18.62
N ASN A 153 19.56 -26.56 18.47
CA ASN A 153 18.80 -27.81 18.45
C ASN A 153 17.50 -27.68 17.64
N ARG A 154 17.49 -28.24 16.43
CA ARG A 154 16.27 -28.48 15.64
C ARG A 154 15.93 -29.97 15.77
N PRO A 155 14.88 -30.36 16.50
CA PRO A 155 14.29 -31.69 16.32
C PRO A 155 13.83 -31.80 14.86
N LYS A 156 14.37 -32.75 14.10
CA LYS A 156 13.84 -33.11 12.77
C LYS A 156 12.51 -33.83 12.99
N VAL A 157 11.42 -33.07 13.09
CA VAL A 157 10.08 -33.64 12.91
C VAL A 157 9.87 -33.82 11.41
N SER A 158 10.07 -35.04 10.95
CA SER A 158 9.72 -35.47 9.60
C SER A 158 8.19 -35.43 9.44
N LEU A 159 7.67 -34.35 8.86
CA LEU A 159 6.27 -34.27 8.47
C LEU A 159 6.11 -34.82 7.05
N SER A 160 5.24 -35.83 6.93
CA SER A 160 4.93 -36.53 5.69
C SER A 160 4.30 -35.62 4.63
N ALA A 161 4.59 -35.90 3.36
CA ALA A 161 4.03 -35.17 2.24
C ALA A 161 2.50 -35.37 2.14
N PRO A 162 1.74 -34.36 1.70
CA PRO A 162 0.30 -34.50 1.46
C PRO A 162 0.03 -35.41 0.25
N MET A 163 -0.98 -36.27 0.40
CA MET A 163 -1.39 -37.25 -0.60
C MET A 163 -2.11 -36.56 -1.78
N THR A 164 -1.47 -36.47 -2.95
CA THR A 164 -2.19 -36.16 -4.20
C THR A 164 -2.65 -37.47 -4.84
N THR A 165 -3.95 -37.75 -4.75
CA THR A 165 -4.57 -38.80 -5.57
C THR A 165 -4.52 -38.40 -7.04
N ASN A 166 -3.95 -39.27 -7.88
CA ASN A 166 -4.52 -39.76 -9.16
C ASN A 166 -3.43 -40.37 -10.07
N GLY A 167 -3.57 -41.68 -10.38
CA GLY A 167 -3.28 -42.18 -11.73
C GLY A 167 -1.93 -42.85 -12.04
N LEU A 168 -1.96 -44.19 -11.99
CA LEU A 168 -1.28 -45.16 -12.89
C LEU A 168 0.20 -45.56 -12.61
N PRO A 169 0.56 -46.87 -12.69
CA PRO A 169 1.88 -47.40 -12.30
C PRO A 169 2.78 -47.92 -13.45
N GLU A 170 4.05 -48.24 -13.10
CA GLU A 170 5.05 -49.08 -13.80
C GLU A 170 5.51 -48.63 -15.22
N SER A 171 6.77 -48.73 -15.63
CA SER A 171 8.07 -49.10 -15.01
C SER A 171 9.21 -48.47 -15.88
N THR A 172 10.53 -48.62 -15.73
CA THR A 172 11.38 -49.64 -15.05
C THR A 172 12.72 -49.01 -14.57
N GLU A 173 13.82 -49.77 -14.49
CA GLU A 173 15.17 -49.40 -14.04
C GLU A 173 15.99 -48.48 -14.98
N SER A 174 16.91 -47.70 -14.39
CA SER A 174 18.33 -47.71 -14.79
C SER A 174 19.25 -47.17 -13.68
N LYS A 175 20.49 -47.67 -13.65
CA LYS A 175 21.45 -47.58 -12.54
C LYS A 175 22.34 -46.34 -12.53
N GLU A 176 22.82 -46.03 -11.32
CA GLU A 176 24.19 -45.62 -10.93
C GLU A 176 25.13 -45.02 -12.00
N ALA A 177 25.66 -43.81 -11.72
CA ALA A 177 27.12 -43.64 -11.57
C ALA A 177 27.50 -42.28 -10.91
N ASN A 178 28.52 -42.35 -10.06
CA ASN A 178 29.29 -41.23 -9.52
C ASN A 178 30.29 -40.70 -10.58
N LEU A 179 30.69 -39.42 -10.52
CA LEU A 179 32.11 -38.97 -10.59
C LEU A 179 32.27 -37.43 -10.55
N GLN A 180 33.43 -37.00 -10.02
CA GLN A 180 33.88 -35.60 -9.95
C GLN A 180 34.86 -35.25 -11.09
N GLN A 181 34.76 -34.02 -11.59
CA GLN A 181 35.82 -33.14 -12.17
C GLN A 181 35.12 -31.81 -12.53
N ASN A 182 35.51 -30.61 -12.10
CA ASN A 182 36.79 -29.89 -12.04
C ASN A 182 37.26 -29.29 -13.38
N GLU A 183 37.42 -27.96 -13.35
CA GLU A 183 38.24 -27.07 -14.21
C GLU A 183 37.88 -26.77 -15.69
N GLU A 184 37.50 -25.48 -15.87
CA GLU A 184 38.11 -24.49 -16.79
C GLU A 184 37.86 -24.43 -18.33
N LYS A 185 37.85 -23.16 -18.78
CA LYS A 185 38.28 -22.56 -20.06
C LYS A 185 37.31 -22.40 -21.27
N ASN A 186 36.91 -21.13 -21.42
CA ASN A 186 37.17 -20.24 -22.58
C ASN A 186 36.25 -20.20 -23.82
N HIS A 187 36.28 -19.01 -24.43
CA HIS A 187 35.83 -18.58 -25.77
C HIS A 187 34.31 -18.37 -25.97
N SER A 188 33.84 -17.29 -26.61
CA SER A 188 34.54 -16.16 -27.28
C SER A 188 33.71 -14.86 -27.33
N ASP A 189 34.37 -13.75 -27.68
CA ASP A 189 33.85 -12.38 -27.80
C ASP A 189 32.88 -12.11 -28.97
N SER A 190 32.02 -11.10 -28.77
CA SER A 190 31.74 -9.98 -29.70
C SER A 190 30.78 -8.99 -29.00
N SER A 191 31.21 -7.83 -28.49
CA SER A 191 31.41 -6.58 -29.25
C SER A 191 30.25 -6.25 -30.21
N THR A 192 29.39 -5.29 -29.86
CA THR A 192 29.56 -3.85 -30.22
C THR A 192 28.44 -2.99 -29.61
N SER A 193 28.85 -1.98 -28.86
CA SER A 193 28.14 -0.72 -28.59
C SER A 193 28.23 0.19 -29.84
N GLU A 194 27.68 1.40 -29.97
CA GLU A 194 27.10 2.39 -29.03
C GLU A 194 26.30 3.47 -29.82
N SER A 195 25.56 4.33 -29.10
CA SER A 195 25.24 5.74 -29.44
C SER A 195 24.27 6.05 -30.59
N GLU A 196 23.54 7.18 -30.65
CA GLU A 196 22.87 8.12 -29.70
C GLU A 196 22.27 9.28 -30.56
N VAL A 197 21.62 10.28 -29.92
CA VAL A 197 21.42 11.66 -30.43
C VAL A 197 20.19 11.98 -31.35
N SER A 198 19.10 12.39 -30.67
CA SER A 198 18.40 13.69 -30.81
C SER A 198 17.50 14.12 -32.00
N SER A 199 16.24 14.39 -31.62
CA SER A 199 15.57 15.72 -31.68
C SER A 199 14.58 16.11 -32.81
N VAL A 200 13.79 17.14 -32.46
CA VAL A 200 12.90 18.03 -33.26
C VAL A 200 11.44 17.58 -33.48
N SER A 201 10.53 18.36 -32.89
CA SER A 201 9.11 18.47 -33.26
C SER A 201 8.85 19.72 -34.10
N PRO A 202 7.88 19.69 -35.05
CA PRO A 202 7.22 20.91 -35.52
C PRO A 202 5.69 20.88 -35.43
N LEU A 203 5.11 22.07 -35.28
CA LEU A 203 3.68 22.39 -35.24
C LEU A 203 3.00 22.26 -36.63
N LYS A 204 1.66 22.15 -36.66
CA LYS A 204 0.86 22.44 -37.87
C LYS A 204 -0.49 23.12 -37.52
N ASN A 205 -0.76 24.25 -38.19
CA ASN A 205 -1.95 25.10 -38.04
C ASN A 205 -3.01 24.88 -39.15
N LYS A 206 -4.17 25.56 -38.99
CA LYS A 206 -5.28 25.86 -39.95
C LYS A 206 -6.27 24.71 -40.23
N HIS A 207 -7.60 24.92 -40.39
CA HIS A 207 -8.61 26.03 -40.25
C HIS A 207 -10.02 25.40 -40.50
N PRO A 208 -11.20 26.07 -40.51
CA PRO A 208 -11.66 27.38 -39.98
C PRO A 208 -12.69 27.31 -38.82
N ASP A 209 -12.96 28.47 -38.21
CA ASP A 209 -14.25 28.84 -37.60
C ASP A 209 -15.33 29.11 -38.67
N GLU A 210 -16.58 28.72 -38.43
CA GLU A 210 -17.77 29.25 -39.13
C GLU A 210 -18.93 29.45 -38.12
N ASP A 211 -19.48 30.67 -38.12
CA ASP A 211 -20.74 31.19 -37.56
C ASP A 211 -21.26 30.86 -36.14
N ALA A 212 -21.53 31.96 -35.42
CA ALA A 212 -22.50 32.03 -34.34
C ALA A 212 -23.79 32.71 -34.84
N VAL A 213 -24.93 32.02 -34.81
CA VAL A 213 -26.26 32.64 -34.95
C VAL A 213 -27.32 31.96 -34.09
N GLU A 214 -27.96 32.80 -33.28
CA GLU A 214 -29.39 32.79 -32.90
C GLU A 214 -30.01 31.59 -32.14
N ALA A 215 -31.08 31.94 -31.43
CA ALA A 215 -31.82 31.04 -30.56
C ALA A 215 -33.10 30.52 -31.22
N GLU A 216 -33.49 29.28 -30.93
CA GLU A 216 -34.89 29.00 -30.63
C GLU A 216 -35.03 27.78 -29.70
N GLY A 217 -35.99 27.83 -28.78
CA GLY A 217 -36.32 26.68 -27.94
C GLY A 217 -37.22 25.70 -28.69
N HIS A 218 -37.13 24.41 -28.37
CA HIS A 218 -38.13 23.43 -28.77
C HIS A 218 -38.54 22.54 -27.59
N GLU A 219 -39.77 22.74 -27.13
CA GLU A 219 -40.44 21.92 -26.12
C GLU A 219 -40.86 20.58 -26.76
N VAL A 220 -40.44 19.45 -26.18
CA VAL A 220 -40.91 18.12 -26.61
C VAL A 220 -41.71 17.46 -25.49
N LYS A 221 -42.94 17.08 -25.84
CA LYS A 221 -44.04 16.82 -24.90
C LYS A 221 -43.84 15.50 -24.14
N ARG A 222 -44.13 15.51 -22.83
CA ARG A 222 -44.24 14.30 -22.01
C ARG A 222 -45.44 13.47 -22.46
N LEU A 223 -45.21 12.22 -22.81
CA LEU A 223 -46.28 11.24 -22.98
C LEU A 223 -46.60 10.62 -21.61
N ARG A 224 -47.86 10.69 -21.18
CA ARG A 224 -48.39 9.81 -20.13
C ARG A 224 -49.13 8.65 -20.78
N PHE A 225 -49.08 7.49 -20.14
CA PHE A 225 -50.04 6.41 -20.29
C PHE A 225 -50.82 6.29 -18.99
N ASP A 226 -52.11 5.96 -19.11
CA ASP A 226 -53.01 5.63 -18.00
C ASP A 226 -52.74 4.21 -17.44
#